data_AF-A0A6H9H5K7-F1
#
_entry.id   AF-A0A6H9H5K7-F1
#
_cell.length_a   1.000
_cell.length_b   1.000
_cell.length_c   1.000
_cell.angle_alpha   90.00
_cell.angle_beta   90.00
_cell.angle_gamma   90.00
#
_symmetry.space_group_name_H-M   'P 1'
#
loop_
_entity.id
_entity.type
_entity.pdbx_description
1 polymer ?
#
loop_
_entity_poly.entity_id
_entity_poly.type
_entity_poly.pdbx_seq_one_letter_code
_entity_poly.pdbx_strand_id
1 'polypeptide(L)'
;MNKTNARSLAPILLVSLAMVAPEAWAYLDPSTGSMILSAIVGVFATAALAIKTFWYKLKGLFRRDAGNPVQPPGPPPAQPARAAEAGEPPASRD
;
A
#
# COMPACT_ATOMS: atom_id res chain seq x y z
N MET A 1 -1.30 64.13 21.50
CA MET A 1 -1.44 63.86 20.05
C MET A 1 -0.88 62.47 19.74
N ASN A 2 -1.76 61.51 19.47
CA ASN A 2 -1.51 60.06 19.36
C ASN A 2 -1.06 59.66 17.93
N LYS A 3 0.25 59.77 17.65
CA LYS A 3 0.85 59.42 16.34
C LYS A 3 1.09 57.90 16.13
N THR A 4 0.58 57.04 17.01
CA THR A 4 0.88 55.60 17.05
C THR A 4 0.01 54.74 16.13
N ASN A 5 -1.15 55.23 15.68
CA ASN A 5 -2.15 54.37 15.01
C ASN A 5 -1.89 54.27 13.49
N ALA A 6 -1.30 55.29 12.88
CA ALA A 6 -1.09 55.35 11.43
C ALA A 6 -0.09 54.29 10.92
N ARG A 7 0.90 53.91 11.73
CA ARG A 7 1.89 52.89 11.37
C ARG A 7 1.32 51.46 11.40
N SER A 8 0.36 51.19 12.28
CA SER A 8 -0.34 49.90 12.35
C SER A 8 -1.47 49.77 11.34
N LEU A 9 -2.02 50.91 10.86
CA LEU A 9 -3.04 50.93 9.81
C LEU A 9 -2.46 50.70 8.41
N ALA A 10 -1.20 51.07 8.17
CA ALA A 10 -0.54 50.88 6.87
C ALA A 10 -0.50 49.41 6.39
N PRO A 11 -0.08 48.41 7.20
CA PRO A 11 -0.12 47.01 6.77
C PRO A 11 -1.55 46.49 6.60
N ILE A 12 -2.49 46.93 7.44
CA ILE A 12 -3.90 46.53 7.36
C ILE A 12 -4.54 47.06 6.07
N LEU A 13 -4.24 48.31 5.71
CA LEU A 13 -4.70 48.94 4.49
C LEU A 13 -4.09 48.29 3.25
N LEU A 14 -2.80 47.92 3.30
CA LEU A 14 -2.11 47.21 2.21
C LEU A 14 -2.73 45.83 1.96
N VAL A 15 -3.03 45.07 3.03
CA VAL A 15 -3.69 43.76 2.94
C VAL A 15 -5.13 43.92 2.43
N SER A 16 -5.86 44.93 2.89
CA SER A 16 -7.24 45.21 2.46
C SER A 16 -7.31 45.59 0.98
N LEU A 17 -6.36 46.40 0.49
CA LEU A 17 -6.30 46.80 -0.91
C LEU A 17 -5.93 45.63 -1.84
N ALA A 18 -5.15 44.67 -1.35
CA ALA A 18 -4.79 43.45 -2.09
C ALA A 18 -5.95 42.45 -2.23
N MET A 19 -7.02 42.59 -1.45
CA MET A 19 -8.22 41.73 -1.53
C MET A 19 -9.25 42.20 -2.57
N VAL A 20 -9.03 43.37 -3.21
CA VAL A 20 -9.88 43.86 -4.30
C VAL A 20 -9.24 43.46 -5.63
N ALA A 21 -9.37 42.18 -6.00
CA ALA A 21 -8.96 41.67 -7.30
C ALA A 21 -10.19 41.52 -8.22
N PRO A 22 -10.12 41.95 -9.50
CA PRO A 22 -11.20 41.73 -10.45
C PRO A 22 -11.26 40.26 -10.90
N GLU A 23 -12.43 39.83 -11.39
CA GLU A 23 -12.70 38.46 -11.85
C GLU A 23 -11.78 38.07 -13.05
N ALA A 24 -10.65 37.43 -12.77
CA ALA A 24 -9.81 36.80 -13.78
C ALA A 24 -10.05 35.28 -13.72
N TRP A 25 -10.34 34.66 -14.87
CA TRP A 25 -10.45 33.21 -15.05
C TRP A 25 -9.07 32.51 -14.96
N ALA A 26 -8.31 32.79 -13.91
CA ALA A 26 -6.92 32.36 -13.74
C ALA A 26 -6.78 31.51 -12.47
N TYR A 27 -6.29 30.28 -12.63
CA TYR A 27 -5.90 29.32 -11.58
C TYR A 27 -4.78 29.83 -10.63
N LEU A 28 -4.53 31.13 -10.62
CA LEU A 28 -3.29 31.79 -10.22
C LEU A 28 -3.53 32.90 -9.20
N ASP A 29 -4.55 32.76 -8.34
CA ASP A 29 -4.43 33.39 -7.03
C ASP A 29 -3.15 32.83 -6.36
N PRO A 30 -2.30 33.66 -5.73
CA PRO A 30 -1.03 33.20 -5.12
C PRO A 30 -1.20 32.01 -4.16
N SER A 31 -2.39 31.89 -3.55
CA SER A 31 -2.81 30.78 -2.70
C SER A 31 -3.10 29.49 -3.49
N THR A 32 -3.82 29.58 -4.60
CA THR A 32 -4.19 28.45 -5.47
C THR A 32 -2.95 27.81 -6.11
N GLY A 33 -1.98 28.63 -6.54
CA GLY A 33 -0.70 28.12 -7.04
C GLY A 33 0.05 27.28 -6.01
N SER A 34 0.09 27.75 -4.76
CA SER A 34 0.72 27.04 -3.63
C SER A 34 0.01 25.72 -3.30
N MET A 35 -1.33 25.70 -3.39
CA MET A 35 -2.12 24.49 -3.17
C MET A 35 -1.86 23.42 -4.25
N ILE A 36 -1.79 23.82 -5.52
CA ILE A 36 -1.52 22.90 -6.63
C ILE A 36 -0.13 22.31 -6.51
N LEU A 37 0.89 23.14 -6.23
CA LEU A 37 2.26 22.65 -6.01
C LEU A 37 2.30 21.65 -4.84
N SER A 38 1.61 21.96 -3.74
CA SER A 38 1.54 21.07 -2.58
C SER A 38 0.83 19.75 -2.90
N ALA A 39 -0.25 19.79 -3.67
CA ALA A 39 -0.95 18.59 -4.12
C ALA A 39 -0.06 17.72 -5.03
N ILE A 40 0.66 18.33 -5.98
CA ILE A 40 1.59 17.64 -6.86
C ILE A 40 2.70 16.96 -6.03
N VAL A 41 3.34 17.70 -5.13
CA VAL A 41 4.38 17.16 -4.25
C VAL A 41 3.83 16.03 -3.39
N GLY A 42 2.63 16.19 -2.81
CA GLY A 42 1.96 15.16 -2.03
C GLY A 42 1.72 13.88 -2.84
N VAL A 43 1.16 14.00 -4.04
CA VAL A 43 0.91 12.86 -4.95
C VAL A 43 2.22 12.14 -5.28
N PHE A 44 3.28 12.88 -5.65
CA PHE A 44 4.57 12.27 -5.96
C PHE A 44 5.22 11.60 -4.74
N ALA A 45 5.15 12.23 -3.57
CA ALA A 45 5.67 11.67 -2.33
C ALA A 45 4.94 10.37 -1.96
N THR A 46 3.61 10.36 -2.02
CA THR A 46 2.80 9.16 -1.75
C THR A 46 3.03 8.08 -2.80
N ALA A 47 3.10 8.43 -4.08
CA ALA A 47 3.36 7.48 -5.17
C ALA A 47 4.76 6.85 -5.03
N ALA A 48 5.79 7.64 -4.77
CA ALA A 48 7.15 7.15 -4.57
C ALA A 48 7.24 6.21 -3.35
N LEU A 49 6.59 6.58 -2.25
CA LEU A 49 6.51 5.75 -1.05
C LEU A 49 5.76 4.45 -1.31
N ALA A 50 4.64 4.51 -2.03
CA ALA A 50 3.87 3.34 -2.41
C ALA A 50 4.71 2.41 -3.29
N ILE A 51 5.36 2.93 -4.34
CA ILE A 51 6.23 2.13 -5.22
C ILE A 51 7.34 1.46 -4.41
N LYS A 52 8.03 2.20 -3.54
CA LYS A 52 9.10 1.64 -2.69
C LYS A 52 8.59 0.56 -1.75
N THR A 53 7.44 0.78 -1.12
CA THR A 53 6.85 -0.15 -0.14
C THR A 53 6.30 -1.41 -0.81
N PHE A 54 5.63 -1.24 -1.95
CA PHE A 54 4.98 -2.32 -2.68
C PHE A 54 5.90 -2.98 -3.71
N TRP A 55 7.17 -2.58 -3.88
CA TRP A 55 8.07 -3.14 -4.89
C TRP A 55 8.12 -4.67 -4.89
N TYR A 56 8.19 -5.28 -3.70
CA TYR A 56 8.20 -6.73 -3.55
C TYR A 56 6.84 -7.37 -3.80
N LYS A 57 5.75 -6.75 -3.35
CA LYS A 57 4.37 -7.24 -3.60
C LYS A 57 3.97 -7.09 -5.06
N LEU A 58 4.39 -6.02 -5.72
CA LEU A 58 4.14 -5.74 -7.13
C LEU A 58 4.90 -6.73 -8.01
N LYS A 59 6.18 -6.99 -7.71
CA LYS A 59 6.94 -8.08 -8.34
C LYS A 59 6.35 -9.45 -8.03
N GLY A 60 5.85 -9.68 -6.81
CA GLY A 60 5.18 -10.92 -6.42
C GLY A 60 3.87 -11.15 -7.17
N LEU A 61 3.05 -10.10 -7.37
CA LEU A 61 1.81 -10.17 -8.13
C LEU A 61 2.03 -10.46 -9.62
N PHE A 62 3.17 -10.02 -10.17
CA PHE A 62 3.58 -10.35 -11.53
C PHE A 62 4.18 -11.75 -11.65
N ARG A 63 4.59 -12.36 -10.53
CA ARG A 63 4.88 -13.79 -10.44
C ARG A 63 3.60 -14.51 -9.98
N ARG A 64 2.53 -14.42 -10.77
CA ARG A 64 1.38 -15.30 -10.56
C ARG A 64 1.81 -16.75 -10.81
N ASP A 65 1.73 -17.50 -9.73
CA ASP A 65 1.64 -18.94 -9.54
C ASP A 65 1.60 -19.76 -10.83
N ALA A 66 2.77 -20.21 -11.29
CA ALA A 66 2.84 -21.45 -12.05
C ALA A 66 2.38 -22.56 -11.10
N GLY A 67 1.16 -23.04 -11.36
CA GLY A 67 0.34 -23.83 -10.46
C GLY A 67 1.07 -24.96 -9.77
N ASN A 68 0.79 -25.12 -8.47
CA ASN A 68 1.18 -26.33 -7.76
C ASN A 68 0.30 -27.46 -8.32
N PRO A 69 0.86 -28.46 -9.03
CA PRO A 69 0.06 -29.57 -9.50
C PRO A 69 -0.48 -30.28 -8.26
N VAL A 70 -1.81 -30.43 -8.19
CA VAL A 70 -2.48 -31.21 -7.14
C VAL A 70 -1.88 -32.61 -7.18
N GLN A 71 -1.03 -32.91 -6.19
CA GLN A 71 -0.39 -34.20 -6.07
C GLN A 71 -1.49 -35.19 -5.64
N PRO A 72 -1.78 -36.25 -6.44
CA PRO A 72 -2.79 -37.22 -6.07
C PRO A 72 -2.47 -37.85 -4.71
N PRO A 73 -3.48 -38.24 -3.92
CA PRO A 73 -3.26 -38.95 -2.66
C PRO A 73 -2.31 -40.13 -2.90
N GLY A 74 -1.19 -40.16 -2.19
CA GLY A 74 -0.19 -41.21 -2.33
C GLY A 74 -0.80 -42.60 -2.05
N PRO A 75 -0.23 -43.68 -2.62
CA PRO A 75 -0.71 -45.03 -2.38
C PRO A 75 -0.78 -45.32 -0.87
N PRO A 76 -1.85 -45.99 -0.37
CA PRO A 76 -1.92 -46.39 1.03
C PRO A 76 -0.65 -47.15 1.44
N PRO A 77 -0.12 -46.94 2.66
CA PRO A 77 1.02 -47.69 3.15
C PRO A 77 0.77 -49.19 2.96
N ALA A 78 1.68 -49.87 2.29
CA ALA A 78 1.61 -51.31 2.08
C ALA A 78 1.51 -51.98 3.45
N GLN A 79 0.34 -52.56 3.76
CA GLN A 79 0.08 -53.20 5.04
C GLN A 79 1.11 -54.33 5.22
N PRO A 80 1.98 -54.26 6.25
CA PRO A 80 2.94 -55.31 6.47
C PRO A 80 2.18 -56.56 6.92
N ALA A 81 2.33 -57.61 6.13
CA ALA A 81 2.30 -58.98 6.62
C ALA A 81 0.96 -59.51 7.17
N ARG A 82 0.01 -59.71 6.25
CA ARG A 82 -0.79 -60.96 6.20
C ARG A 82 0.11 -62.22 6.03
N ALA A 83 1.42 -62.03 5.88
CA ALA A 83 2.45 -63.04 5.75
C ALA A 83 2.96 -63.61 7.10
N ALA A 84 2.57 -63.03 8.24
CA ALA A 84 2.96 -63.54 9.57
C ALA A 84 1.99 -64.62 10.11
N GLU A 85 0.86 -64.87 9.45
CA GLU A 85 -0.21 -65.75 9.95
C GLU A 85 -0.26 -67.14 9.28
N ALA A 86 0.72 -67.49 8.46
CA ALA A 86 0.78 -68.78 7.75
C ALA A 86 1.92 -69.70 8.21
N GLY A 87 2.35 -69.57 9.46
CA GLY A 87 3.54 -70.23 9.99
C GLY A 87 3.41 -70.78 11.40
N GLU A 88 2.27 -71.39 11.76
CA GLU A 88 2.19 -72.25 12.95
C GLU A 88 1.48 -73.57 12.60
N PRO A 89 2.21 -74.69 12.45
CA PRO A 89 1.59 -76.01 12.51
C PRO A 89 1.22 -76.32 13.98
N PRO A 90 0.01 -76.80 14.26
CA PRO A 90 -0.42 -77.12 15.61
C PRO A 90 0.43 -78.25 16.19
N ALA A 91 0.82 -78.07 17.45
CA ALA A 91 1.43 -79.09 18.28
C ALA A 91 0.70 -80.44 18.17
N SER A 92 1.38 -81.45 17.62
CA SER A 92 0.99 -82.85 17.79
C SER A 92 1.91 -83.48 18.82
N ARG A 93 1.32 -83.67 20.01
CA ARG A 93 1.75 -84.61 21.05
C ARG A 93 1.80 -86.02 20.45
N ASP A 94 2.86 -86.77 20.76
CA ASP A 94 2.88 -88.15 21.28
C ASP A 94 4.27 -88.80 21.06
#